data_AF-A0A350J2W5-F1
#
_entry.id   AF-A0A350J2W5-F1
#
_cell.length_a   1.000
_cell.length_b   1.000
_cell.length_c   1.000
_cell.angle_alpha   90.00
_cell.angle_beta   90.00
_cell.angle_gamma   90.00
#
_symmetry.space_group_name_H-M   'P 1'
#
loop_
_entity.id
_entity.type
_entity.pdbx_description
1 polymer ?
#
loop_
_entity_poly.entity_id
_entity_poly.type
_entity_poly.pdbx_seq_one_letter_code
_entity_poly.pdbx_strand_id
1 'polypeptide(L)'
;MQVALTAYQKALAYDVELFSTQATYRIADIYASFAKELLNSERPAGLSALELEQYDFLLEEQAYPFEEKAIDFYTINIERSWQGIDSEWIRSSYQALAELIPAKYDKREMLPERI
;
A
#
# COMPACT_ATOMS: atom_id res chain seq x y z
N MET A 1 6.39 -13.65 0.75
CA MET A 1 5.22 -13.07 0.05
C MET A 1 4.12 -14.10 -0.25
N GLN A 2 4.30 -15.04 -1.20
CA GLN A 2 3.20 -15.88 -1.71
C GLN A 2 2.45 -16.68 -0.65
N VAL A 3 3.17 -17.29 0.31
CA VAL A 3 2.57 -18.07 1.40
C VAL A 3 1.62 -17.22 2.26
N ALA A 4 2.03 -15.99 2.59
CA ALA A 4 1.23 -15.07 3.38
C ALA A 4 -0.01 -14.60 2.60
N LEU A 5 0.15 -14.25 1.31
CA LEU A 5 -0.98 -13.88 0.45
C LEU A 5 -2.02 -15.00 0.37
N THR A 6 -1.58 -16.25 0.17
CA THR A 6 -2.50 -17.40 0.12
C THR A 6 -3.23 -17.62 1.45
N ALA A 7 -2.56 -17.41 2.59
CA ALA A 7 -3.19 -17.52 3.91
C ALA A 7 -4.26 -16.43 4.12
N TYR A 8 -3.97 -15.19 3.75
CA TYR A 8 -4.94 -14.09 3.87
C TYR A 8 -6.10 -14.21 2.88
N GLN A 9 -5.86 -14.69 1.66
CA GLN A 9 -6.92 -15.00 0.71
C GLN A 9 -7.89 -16.07 1.24
N LYS A 10 -7.36 -17.08 1.95
CA LYS A 10 -8.22 -18.05 2.65
C LYS A 10 -8.99 -17.41 3.80
N ALA A 11 -8.36 -16.51 4.58
CA ALA A 11 -9.03 -15.78 5.64
C ALA A 11 -10.21 -14.93 5.11
N LEU A 12 -10.05 -14.28 3.95
CA LEU A 12 -11.11 -13.55 3.27
C LEU A 12 -12.32 -14.43 2.91
N ALA A 13 -12.10 -15.70 2.59
CA ALA A 13 -13.17 -16.63 2.21
C ALA A 13 -14.08 -17.05 3.38
N TYR A 14 -13.69 -16.79 4.63
CA TYR A 14 -14.52 -17.09 5.80
C TYR A 14 -15.59 -16.02 6.09
N ASP A 15 -15.57 -14.90 5.35
CA ASP A 15 -16.59 -13.82 5.34
C ASP A 15 -16.99 -13.25 6.72
N VAL A 16 -16.10 -13.38 7.70
CA VAL A 16 -16.24 -12.72 9.00
C VAL A 16 -15.67 -11.32 8.87
N GLU A 17 -16.50 -10.30 9.09
CA GLU A 17 -16.22 -8.88 8.89
C GLU A 17 -14.86 -8.42 9.46
N LEU A 18 -14.55 -8.81 10.71
CA LEU A 18 -13.28 -8.48 11.37
C LEU A 18 -12.08 -9.10 10.63
N PHE A 19 -12.16 -10.38 10.28
CA PHE A 19 -11.08 -11.08 9.56
C PHE A 19 -10.95 -10.58 8.12
N SER A 20 -12.04 -10.12 7.51
CA SER A 20 -12.04 -9.55 6.16
C SER A 20 -11.27 -8.23 6.09
N THR A 21 -11.51 -7.31 7.03
CA THR A 21 -10.80 -6.02 7.06
C THR A 21 -9.31 -6.18 7.39
N GLN A 22 -8.98 -7.07 8.33
CA GLN A 22 -7.59 -7.38 8.67
C GLN A 22 -6.85 -8.04 7.52
N ALA A 23 -7.44 -9.06 6.89
CA ALA A 23 -6.80 -9.79 5.80
C ALA A 23 -6.56 -8.90 4.58
N THR A 24 -7.52 -8.04 4.21
CA THR A 24 -7.33 -7.08 3.12
C THR A 24 -6.22 -6.08 3.42
N TYR A 25 -6.18 -5.51 4.64
CA TYR A 25 -5.07 -4.65 5.05
C TYR A 25 -3.72 -5.36 4.94
N ARG A 26 -3.62 -6.61 5.43
CA ARG A 26 -2.35 -7.36 5.38
C ARG A 26 -1.92 -7.72 3.95
N ILE A 27 -2.86 -7.96 3.04
CA ILE A 27 -2.54 -8.14 1.63
C ILE A 27 -1.95 -6.86 1.04
N ALA A 28 -2.57 -5.70 1.31
CA ALA A 28 -2.05 -4.41 0.87
C ALA A 28 -0.64 -4.13 1.43
N ASP A 29 -0.46 -4.38 2.73
CA ASP A 29 0.81 -4.19 3.46
C ASP A 29 1.94 -5.06 2.89
N ILE A 30 1.64 -6.30 2.51
CA ILE A 30 2.60 -7.18 1.82
C ILE A 30 3.03 -6.59 0.47
N TYR A 31 2.09 -6.07 -0.31
CA TYR A 31 2.41 -5.47 -1.61
C TYR A 31 3.22 -4.17 -1.46
N ALA A 32 2.84 -3.29 -0.53
CA ALA A 32 3.56 -2.04 -0.25
C ALA A 32 4.98 -2.31 0.25
N SER A 33 5.12 -3.25 1.18
CA SER A 33 6.43 -3.65 1.71
C SER A 33 7.32 -4.21 0.60
N PHE A 34 6.77 -5.04 -0.30
CA PHE A 34 7.55 -5.59 -1.40
C PHE A 34 7.99 -4.53 -2.40
N ALA A 35 7.12 -3.59 -2.77
CA ALA A 35 7.48 -2.45 -3.62
C ALA A 35 8.65 -1.65 -3.01
N LYS A 36 8.54 -1.33 -1.72
CA LYS A 36 9.58 -0.62 -0.97
C LYS A 36 10.88 -1.40 -0.88
N GLU A 37 10.83 -2.70 -0.62
CA GLU A 37 12.02 -3.57 -0.56
C GLU A 37 12.72 -3.66 -1.92
N LEU A 38 11.96 -3.66 -3.02
CA LEU A 38 12.53 -3.67 -4.37
C LEU A 38 13.30 -2.38 -4.67
N LEU A 39 12.73 -1.22 -4.35
CA LEU A 39 13.41 0.08 -4.49
C LEU A 39 14.67 0.19 -3.61
N ASN A 40 14.67 -0.46 -2.45
CA ASN A 40 15.79 -0.48 -1.51
C ASN A 40 16.76 -1.65 -1.74
N SER A 41 16.56 -2.45 -2.78
CA SER A 41 17.40 -3.62 -3.06
C SER A 41 18.85 -3.23 -3.38
N GLU A 42 19.76 -4.18 -3.20
CA GLU A 42 21.19 -3.95 -3.46
C GLU A 42 21.43 -3.66 -4.94
N ARG A 43 22.26 -2.66 -5.23
CA ARG A 43 22.66 -2.33 -6.61
C ARG A 43 23.92 -3.11 -6.99
N PRO A 44 24.05 -3.56 -8.26
CA PRO A 44 25.26 -4.21 -8.74
C PRO A 44 26.52 -3.34 -8.51
N ALA A 45 27.62 -3.98 -8.10
CA ALA A 45 28.89 -3.29 -7.96
C ALA A 45 29.50 -2.93 -9.33
N GLY A 46 30.20 -1.80 -9.39
CA GLY A 46 30.96 -1.40 -10.59
C GLY A 46 30.17 -0.65 -11.66
N LEU A 47 28.92 -0.27 -11.38
CA LEU A 47 28.14 0.59 -12.27
C LEU A 47 28.71 2.02 -12.29
N SER A 48 28.77 2.62 -13.48
CA SER A 48 28.96 4.06 -13.63
C SER A 48 27.74 4.82 -13.09
N ALA A 49 27.86 6.14 -12.92
CA ALA A 49 26.76 6.97 -12.45
C ALA A 49 25.52 6.89 -13.36
N LEU A 50 25.71 6.83 -14.68
CA LEU A 50 24.63 6.72 -15.65
C LEU A 50 23.95 5.34 -15.59
N GLU A 51 24.73 4.26 -15.45
CA GLU A 51 24.18 2.91 -15.34
C GLU A 51 23.44 2.70 -14.02
N LEU A 52 23.89 3.34 -12.94
CA LEU A 52 23.20 3.33 -11.65
C LEU A 52 21.82 4.00 -11.75
N GLU A 53 21.74 5.17 -12.38
CA GLU A 53 20.47 5.87 -12.61
C GLU A 53 19.50 5.04 -13.46
N GLN A 54 20.00 4.40 -14.53
CA GLN A 54 19.20 3.49 -15.35
C GLN A 54 18.70 2.27 -14.57
N TYR A 55 19.54 1.74 -13.68
CA TYR A 55 19.15 0.62 -12.83
C TYR A 55 18.09 1.03 -11.80
N ASP A 56 18.22 2.19 -11.18
CA ASP A 56 17.20 2.72 -10.26
C ASP A 56 15.86 2.92 -11.00
N PHE A 57 15.86 3.43 -12.23
CA PHE A 57 14.65 3.52 -13.06
C PHE A 57 14.01 2.15 -13.32
N LEU A 58 14.81 1.11 -13.61
CA LEU A 58 14.29 -0.25 -13.77
C LEU A 58 13.67 -0.81 -12.48
N LEU A 59 14.24 -0.47 -11.32
CA LEU A 59 13.66 -0.85 -10.03
C LEU A 59 12.32 -0.12 -9.80
N GLU A 60 12.23 1.16 -10.15
CA GLU A 60 10.99 1.93 -10.09
C GLU A 60 9.89 1.31 -10.98
N GLU A 61 10.20 1.01 -12.25
CA GLU A 61 9.26 0.37 -13.17
C GLU A 61 8.77 -0.99 -12.65
N GLN A 62 9.64 -1.76 -11.99
CA GLN A 62 9.27 -3.05 -11.40
C GLN A 62 8.49 -2.91 -10.09
N ALA A 63 8.76 -1.89 -9.29
CA ALA A 63 8.11 -1.66 -8.00
C ALA A 63 6.69 -1.09 -8.16
N TYR A 64 6.50 -0.22 -9.16
CA TYR A 64 5.23 0.43 -9.47
C TYR A 64 4.00 -0.50 -9.48
N PRO A 65 3.98 -1.65 -10.20
CA PRO A 65 2.82 -2.54 -10.21
C PRO A 65 2.49 -3.17 -8.84
N PHE A 66 3.43 -3.21 -7.89
CA PHE A 66 3.17 -3.68 -6.53
C PHE A 66 2.63 -2.55 -5.65
N GLU A 67 3.13 -1.33 -5.82
CA GLU A 67 2.57 -0.14 -5.17
C GLU A 67 1.10 0.07 -5.57
N GLU A 68 0.79 -0.01 -6.86
CA GLU A 68 -0.59 0.10 -7.36
C GLU A 68 -1.51 -0.96 -6.74
N LYS A 69 -1.06 -2.22 -6.63
CA LYS A 69 -1.83 -3.27 -5.96
C LYS A 69 -2.04 -2.96 -4.48
N ALA A 70 -1.04 -2.42 -3.79
CA ALA A 70 -1.19 -2.02 -2.40
C ALA A 70 -2.26 -0.93 -2.26
N ILE A 71 -2.21 0.10 -3.12
CA ILE A 71 -3.20 1.17 -3.20
C ILE A 71 -4.61 0.60 -3.43
N ASP A 72 -4.76 -0.33 -4.37
CA ASP A 72 -6.05 -0.97 -4.67
C ASP A 72 -6.61 -1.69 -3.43
N PHE A 73 -5.81 -2.53 -2.77
CA PHE A 73 -6.27 -3.27 -1.60
C PHE A 73 -6.54 -2.36 -0.39
N TYR A 74 -5.73 -1.33 -0.17
CA TYR A 74 -6.05 -0.34 0.87
C TYR A 74 -7.35 0.41 0.54
N THR A 75 -7.56 0.77 -0.73
CA THR A 75 -8.77 1.45 -1.20
C THR A 75 -10.01 0.57 -0.96
N ILE A 76 -9.97 -0.69 -1.39
CA ILE A 76 -11.03 -1.68 -1.13
C ILE A 76 -11.36 -1.76 0.37
N ASN A 77 -10.34 -1.71 1.24
CA ASN A 77 -10.57 -1.78 2.67
C ASN A 77 -11.29 -0.55 3.20
N ILE A 78 -10.91 0.67 2.78
CA ILE A 78 -11.56 1.90 3.26
C ILE A 78 -12.99 2.06 2.75
N GLU A 79 -13.30 1.55 1.55
CA GLU A 79 -14.65 1.61 0.98
C GLU A 79 -15.67 0.83 1.81
N ARG A 80 -15.22 -0.15 2.61
CA ARG A 80 -16.07 -0.86 3.58
C ARG A 80 -16.63 0.05 4.67
N SER A 81 -15.98 1.18 4.95
CA SER A 81 -16.50 2.18 5.90
C SER A 81 -17.85 2.75 5.44
N TRP A 82 -18.11 2.81 4.12
CA TRP A 82 -19.39 3.26 3.58
C TRP A 82 -20.54 2.30 3.88
N GLN A 83 -20.23 1.07 4.26
CA GLN A 83 -21.19 0.03 4.68
C GLN A 83 -21.40 0.03 6.21
N GLY A 84 -20.81 0.98 6.94
CA GLY A 84 -20.92 1.10 8.38
C GLY A 84 -19.88 0.30 9.18
N ILE A 85 -18.90 -0.30 8.50
CA ILE A 85 -17.82 -1.07 9.12
C ILE A 85 -16.76 -0.10 9.65
N ASP A 86 -16.52 -0.11 10.97
CA ASP A 86 -15.40 0.60 11.59
C ASP A 86 -14.46 -0.43 12.22
N SER A 87 -13.23 -0.50 11.70
CA SER A 87 -12.18 -1.34 12.25
C SER A 87 -10.85 -0.60 12.29
N GLU A 88 -9.96 -1.01 13.19
CA GLU A 88 -8.61 -0.46 13.26
C GLU A 88 -7.86 -0.63 11.93
N TRP A 89 -8.13 -1.71 11.19
CA TRP A 89 -7.51 -2.01 9.90
C TRP A 89 -7.95 -1.05 8.79
N ILE A 90 -9.19 -0.56 8.85
CA ILE A 90 -9.68 0.48 7.94
C ILE A 90 -8.92 1.80 8.20
N ARG A 91 -8.71 2.15 9.48
CA ARG A 91 -7.96 3.36 9.84
C ARG A 91 -6.49 3.25 9.42
N SER A 92 -5.88 2.08 9.61
CA SER A 92 -4.52 1.81 9.12
C SER A 92 -4.43 1.87 7.59
N SER A 93 -5.45 1.40 6.86
CA SER A 93 -5.53 1.56 5.41
C SER A 93 -5.59 3.03 4.98
N TYR A 94 -6.36 3.87 5.69
CA TYR A 94 -6.38 5.32 5.45
C TYR A 94 -5.01 5.97 5.65
N GLN A 95 -4.31 5.61 6.73
CA GLN A 95 -2.96 6.14 7.01
C GLN A 95 -1.97 5.73 5.92
N ALA A 96 -1.96 4.47 5.51
CA ALA A 96 -1.10 4.00 4.43
C ALA A 96 -1.40 4.71 3.10
N LEU A 97 -2.67 4.95 2.79
CA LEU A 97 -3.06 5.72 1.59
C LEU A 97 -2.67 7.19 1.67
N ALA A 98 -2.67 7.79 2.87
CA ALA A 98 -2.18 9.15 3.10
C ALA A 98 -0.68 9.28 2.88
N GLU A 99 0.09 8.22 3.17
CA GLU A 99 1.53 8.16 2.87
C GLU A 99 1.80 7.94 1.37
N LEU A 100 1.07 7.00 0.75
CA LEU A 100 1.26 6.62 -0.67
C LEU A 100 0.72 7.68 -1.64
N ILE A 101 -0.42 8.28 -1.34
CA ILE A 101 -1.06 9.30 -2.20
C ILE A 101 -1.50 10.49 -1.34
N PRO A 102 -0.55 11.30 -0.81
CA PRO A 102 -0.86 12.42 0.09
C PRO A 102 -1.82 13.42 -0.53
N ALA A 103 -1.66 13.68 -1.83
CA ALA A 103 -2.52 14.60 -2.58
C ALA A 103 -4.01 14.21 -2.56
N LYS A 104 -4.32 12.92 -2.36
CA LYS A 104 -5.71 12.42 -2.28
C LYS A 104 -6.17 12.23 -0.84
N TYR A 105 -5.32 11.72 0.04
CA TYR A 105 -5.72 11.23 1.37
C TYR A 105 -5.15 11.99 2.57
N ASP A 106 -4.10 12.83 2.42
CA ASP A 106 -3.64 13.78 3.46
C ASP A 106 -4.02 15.24 3.11
N LYS A 107 -5.25 15.44 2.63
CA LYS A 107 -5.77 16.80 2.40
C LYS A 107 -6.12 17.43 3.74
N ARG A 108 -5.25 18.31 4.23
CA ARG A 108 -5.56 19.16 5.38
C ARG A 108 -6.49 20.28 4.93
N GLU A 109 -7.66 20.37 5.55
CA GLU A 109 -8.53 21.54 5.36
C GLU A 109 -7.80 22.79 5.86
N MET A 110 -7.53 23.73 4.96
CA MET A 110 -7.13 25.08 5.36
C MET A 110 -8.39 25.82 5.79
N LEU A 111 -8.58 25.98 7.10
CA LEU A 111 -9.61 26.89 7.60
C LEU A 111 -9.25 28.31 7.13
N PRO A 112 -10.15 29.04 6.46
CA PRO A 112 -9.85 30.40 6.04
C PRO A 112 -9.56 31.26 7.28
N GLU A 113 -8.51 32.09 7.19
CA GLU A 113 -8.22 33.10 8.21
C GLU A 113 -9.49 33.94 8.40
N ARG A 114 -10.00 33.97 9.64
CA ARG A 114 -11.10 34.87 10.00
C ARG A 114 -10.57 36.30 9.89
N ILE A 115 -11.02 37.00 8.85
CA ILE A 115 -10.87 38.45 8.66
C ILE A 115 -11.75 39.19 9.67
#